data_AF-L8GMP6-F1
#
_entry.id   AF-L8GMP6-F1
#
_cell.length_a   1.000
_cell.length_b   1.000
_cell.length_c   1.000
_cell.angle_alpha   90.00
_cell.angle_beta   90.00
_cell.angle_gamma   90.00
#
_symmetry.space_group_name_H-M   'P 1'
#
loop_
_entity.id
_entity.type
_entity.pdbx_description
1 polymer ?
#
loop_
_entity_poly.entity_id
_entity_poly.type
_entity_poly.pdbx_seq_one_letter_code
_entity_poly.pdbx_strand_id
1 'polypeptide(L)'
;GLLERNVQKRLVDPEVLKKHPYFASIDWEKLNRLEITPPFVPAVKGDDDTSQIDPTFTRQKPALSIAGEDVLSKTAQQQFMNFTWVADSELSLDKD
;
A
#
# COMPACT_ATOMS: atom_id res chain seq x y z
N GLY A 1 -15.56 -15.14 -15.33
CA GLY A 1 -14.36 -15.34 -14.48
C GLY A 1 -13.42 -14.15 -14.61
N LEU A 2 -12.31 -14.12 -13.86
CA LEU A 2 -11.39 -12.95 -13.84
C LEU A 2 -10.73 -12.69 -15.20
N LEU A 3 -10.35 -13.74 -15.92
CA LEU A 3 -9.66 -13.67 -17.22
C LEU A 3 -10.60 -13.71 -18.43
N GLU A 4 -11.88 -13.42 -18.24
CA GLU A 4 -12.84 -13.32 -19.34
C GLU A 4 -12.53 -12.10 -20.21
N ARG A 5 -12.39 -12.32 -21.53
CA ARG A 5 -12.01 -11.29 -22.50
C ARG A 5 -13.13 -10.27 -22.66
N ASN A 6 -14.37 -10.73 -22.76
CA ASN A 6 -15.51 -9.83 -22.84
C ASN A 6 -15.75 -9.17 -21.48
N VAL A 7 -15.50 -7.87 -21.38
CA VAL A 7 -15.64 -7.09 -20.14
C VAL A 7 -17.03 -7.24 -19.52
N GLN A 8 -18.09 -7.33 -20.33
CA GLN A 8 -19.47 -7.48 -19.87
C GLN A 8 -19.75 -8.83 -19.19
N LYS A 9 -18.89 -9.82 -19.42
CA LYS A 9 -18.98 -11.16 -18.80
C LYS A 9 -17.87 -11.39 -17.76
N ARG A 10 -16.98 -10.42 -17.58
CA ARG A 10 -15.87 -10.52 -16.63
C ARG A 10 -16.41 -10.44 -15.22
N LEU A 11 -15.86 -11.28 -14.35
CA LEU A 11 -16.16 -11.21 -12.93
C LEU A 11 -15.44 -9.98 -12.36
N VAL A 12 -16.19 -8.90 -12.13
CA VAL A 12 -15.66 -7.61 -11.64
C VAL A 12 -16.36 -7.10 -10.38
N ASP A 13 -17.60 -7.52 -10.15
CA ASP A 13 -18.37 -7.13 -8.96
C ASP A 13 -17.83 -7.86 -7.72
N PRO A 14 -17.32 -7.15 -6.70
CA PRO A 14 -16.82 -7.75 -5.47
C PRO A 14 -17.85 -8.63 -4.75
N GLU A 15 -19.14 -8.26 -4.76
CA GLU A 15 -20.18 -9.02 -4.06
C GLU A 15 -20.52 -10.33 -4.77
N VAL A 16 -20.38 -10.36 -6.11
CA VAL A 16 -20.46 -11.59 -6.89
C VAL A 16 -19.19 -12.43 -6.72
N LEU A 17 -18.02 -11.78 -6.66
CA LEU A 17 -16.73 -12.43 -6.46
C LEU A 17 -16.66 -13.15 -5.11
N LYS A 18 -17.09 -12.49 -4.02
CA LYS A 18 -17.13 -13.07 -2.67
C LYS A 18 -17.98 -14.32 -2.57
N LYS A 19 -19.02 -14.44 -3.40
CA LYS A 19 -19.95 -15.58 -3.47
C LYS A 19 -19.46 -16.71 -4.38
N HIS A 20 -18.35 -16.52 -5.11
CA HIS A 20 -17.84 -17.54 -6.02
C HIS A 20 -17.38 -18.80 -5.24
N PRO A 21 -17.67 -20.03 -5.70
CA PRO A 21 -17.36 -21.26 -4.96
C PRO A 21 -15.89 -21.43 -4.54
N TYR A 22 -14.96 -20.88 -5.33
CA TYR A 22 -13.53 -20.86 -4.99
C TYR A 22 -13.22 -20.22 -3.63
N PHE A 23 -14.00 -19.22 -3.20
CA PHE A 23 -13.81 -18.51 -1.93
C PHE A 23 -14.77 -18.97 -0.82
N ALA A 24 -15.47 -20.09 -1.00
CA ALA A 24 -16.50 -20.55 -0.07
C ALA A 24 -15.98 -20.81 1.36
N SER A 25 -14.67 -21.03 1.54
CA SER A 25 -14.04 -21.21 2.85
C SER A 25 -13.67 -19.91 3.57
N ILE A 26 -13.81 -18.75 2.91
CA ILE A 26 -13.41 -17.45 3.47
C ILE A 26 -14.59 -16.82 4.23
N ASP A 27 -14.39 -16.58 5.51
CA ASP A 27 -15.21 -15.64 6.28
C ASP A 27 -14.70 -14.21 6.02
N TRP A 28 -15.42 -13.47 5.19
CA TRP A 28 -15.01 -12.12 4.75
C TRP A 28 -14.97 -11.10 5.88
N GLU A 29 -15.79 -11.26 6.91
CA GLU A 29 -15.81 -10.37 8.07
C GLU A 29 -14.59 -10.61 8.96
N LYS A 30 -14.24 -11.88 9.20
CA LYS A 30 -13.00 -12.23 9.91
C LYS A 30 -11.75 -11.80 9.14
N LEU A 31 -11.76 -11.98 7.81
CA LEU A 31 -10.66 -11.53 6.96
C LEU A 31 -10.45 -10.01 7.10
N ASN A 32 -11.53 -9.23 7.06
CA ASN A 32 -11.48 -7.77 7.17
C ASN A 32 -10.99 -7.30 8.55
N ARG A 33 -11.30 -8.04 9.62
CA ARG A 33 -10.77 -7.80 10.97
C ARG A 33 -9.38 -8.40 11.22
N LEU A 34 -8.73 -8.95 10.20
CA LEU A 34 -7.42 -9.61 10.30
C LEU A 34 -7.37 -10.80 11.26
N GLU A 35 -8.50 -11.49 11.45
CA GLU A 35 -8.64 -12.63 12.37
C GLU A 35 -8.30 -13.98 11.71
N ILE A 36 -8.11 -14.01 10.39
CA ILE A 36 -7.67 -15.21 9.67
C ILE A 36 -6.15 -15.22 9.62
N THR A 37 -5.53 -16.24 10.20
CA THR A 37 -4.08 -16.44 10.12
C THR A 37 -3.66 -16.63 8.66
N PRO A 38 -2.69 -15.84 8.15
CA PRO A 38 -2.17 -16.03 6.80
C PRO A 38 -1.54 -17.42 6.64
N PRO A 39 -1.69 -18.07 5.47
CA PRO A 39 -1.05 -19.37 5.22
C PRO A 39 0.48 -19.29 5.17
N PHE A 40 1.03 -18.10 5.00
CA PHE A 40 2.46 -17.82 5.02
C PHE A 40 2.72 -16.60 5.91
N VAL A 41 3.60 -16.78 6.90
CA VAL A 41 4.08 -15.70 7.76
C VAL A 41 5.58 -15.53 7.48
N PRO A 42 6.02 -14.41 6.88
CA PRO A 42 7.44 -14.20 6.59
C PRO A 42 8.23 -14.10 7.90
N ALA A 43 9.45 -14.62 7.89
CA ALA A 43 10.36 -14.46 9.02
C ALA A 43 10.86 -13.01 9.06
N VAL A 44 10.58 -12.31 10.16
CA VAL A 44 11.03 -10.94 10.43
C VAL A 44 11.94 -10.96 11.64
N LYS A 45 13.14 -10.39 11.52
CA LYS A 45 14.17 -10.42 12.58
C LYS A 45 14.07 -9.26 13.58
N GLY A 46 13.35 -8.19 13.23
CA GLY A 46 13.21 -6.98 14.03
C GLY A 46 12.64 -5.83 13.20
N ASP A 47 12.52 -4.66 13.82
CA ASP A 47 11.88 -3.47 13.23
C ASP A 47 12.66 -2.89 12.04
N ASP A 48 13.96 -3.18 11.94
CA ASP A 48 14.86 -2.75 10.86
C ASP A 48 15.14 -3.87 9.83
N ASP A 49 14.41 -4.98 9.88
CA ASP A 49 14.65 -6.10 8.96
C ASP A 49 14.28 -5.74 7.51
N THR A 50 15.28 -5.81 6.64
CA THR A 50 15.14 -5.57 5.20
C THR A 50 15.25 -6.85 4.37
N SER A 51 15.18 -8.03 4.99
CA SER A 51 15.39 -9.33 4.34
C SER A 51 14.40 -9.67 3.22
N GLN A 52 13.21 -9.04 3.22
CA GLN A 52 12.18 -9.20 2.20
C GLN A 52 12.30 -8.18 1.05
N ILE A 53 13.29 -7.28 1.10
CA ILE A 53 13.58 -6.26 0.08
C ILE A 53 14.73 -6.75 -0.79
N ASP A 54 14.66 -6.54 -2.12
CA ASP A 54 15.75 -6.91 -3.03
C ASP A 54 17.07 -6.25 -2.57
N PRO A 55 18.14 -7.06 -2.36
CA PRO A 55 19.43 -6.55 -1.92
C PRO A 55 20.06 -5.48 -2.84
N THR A 56 19.62 -5.36 -4.09
CA THR A 56 20.03 -4.30 -5.02
C THR A 56 19.70 -2.91 -4.50
N PHE A 57 18.63 -2.75 -3.72
CA PHE A 57 18.23 -1.48 -3.12
C PHE A 57 18.80 -1.30 -1.71
N THR A 58 18.77 -2.34 -0.87
CA THR A 58 19.23 -2.22 0.53
C THR A 58 20.75 -2.07 0.65
N ARG A 59 21.51 -2.47 -0.38
CA ARG A 59 22.95 -2.22 -0.46
C ARG A 59 23.31 -0.80 -0.94
N GLN A 60 22.35 -0.04 -1.47
CA GLN A 60 22.61 1.34 -1.85
C GLN A 60 22.68 2.20 -0.59
N LYS A 61 23.63 3.11 -0.55
CA LYS A 61 23.69 4.10 0.52
C LYS A 61 22.43 4.99 0.40
N PRO A 62 21.62 5.13 1.46
CA PRO A 62 20.49 6.03 1.43
C PRO A 62 21.01 7.46 1.25
N ALA A 63 20.74 8.04 0.09
CA ALA A 63 21.16 9.37 -0.27
C ALA A 63 20.09 9.99 -1.19
N LEU A 64 19.81 11.27 -0.97
CA LEU A 64 19.04 12.05 -1.92
C LEU A 64 19.94 12.35 -3.12
N SER A 65 19.42 12.11 -4.33
CA SER A 65 20.06 12.66 -5.52
C SER A 65 20.10 14.18 -5.38
N ILE A 66 21.28 14.78 -5.60
CA ILE A 66 21.41 16.23 -5.61
C ILE A 66 20.61 16.71 -6.83
N ALA A 67 19.39 17.19 -6.61
CA ALA A 67 18.85 18.20 -7.50
C ALA A 67 19.87 19.34 -7.46
N GLY A 68 20.38 19.76 -8.61
CA GLY A 68 21.27 20.92 -8.65
C GLY A 68 20.66 22.09 -7.87
N GLU A 69 21.48 23.07 -7.47
CA GLU A 69 21.00 24.34 -6.93
C GLU A 69 20.17 25.09 -7.99
N ASP A 70 18.99 24.59 -8.32
CA ASP A 70 18.04 25.22 -9.22
C ASP A 70 16.67 25.16 -8.57
N VAL A 71 16.46 26.21 -7.79
CA VAL A 71 15.21 26.69 -7.23
C VAL A 71 14.08 26.45 -8.23
N LEU A 72 13.19 25.48 -7.93
CA LEU A 72 11.93 25.33 -8.66
C LEU A 72 11.29 26.71 -8.80
N SER A 73 10.95 27.11 -10.03
CA SER A 73 10.30 28.40 -10.27
C SER A 73 9.04 28.54 -9.40
N LYS A 74 8.64 29.78 -9.06
CA LYS A 74 7.41 30.01 -8.27
C LYS A 74 6.19 29.35 -8.92
N THR A 75 6.13 29.32 -10.25
CA THR A 75 5.08 28.64 -11.01
C THR A 75 5.14 27.12 -10.83
N ALA A 76 6.33 26.51 -10.80
CA ALA A 76 6.47 25.08 -10.50
C ALA A 76 6.07 24.76 -9.06
N GLN A 77 6.41 25.62 -8.09
CA GLN A 77 6.01 25.44 -6.69
C GLN A 77 4.49 25.47 -6.50
N GLN A 78 3.77 26.27 -7.29
CA GLN A 78 2.30 26.32 -7.26
C GLN A 78 1.63 24.99 -7.64
N GLN A 79 2.31 24.12 -8.40
CA GLN A 79 1.80 22.80 -8.74
C GLN A 79 1.71 21.86 -7.53
N PHE A 80 2.41 22.19 -6.43
CA PHE A 80 2.40 21.42 -5.18
C PHE A 80 1.54 22.06 -4.09
N MET A 81 0.71 23.07 -4.42
CA MET A 81 -0.30 23.55 -3.47
C MET A 81 -1.23 22.39 -3.07
N ASN A 82 -1.53 22.29 -1.77
CA ASN A 82 -2.30 21.20 -1.17
C ASN A 82 -1.62 19.81 -1.22
N PHE A 83 -0.29 19.75 -1.38
CA PHE A 83 0.47 18.50 -1.30
C PHE A 83 0.55 17.93 0.13
N THR A 84 0.72 18.81 1.12
CA THR A 84 0.88 18.39 2.52
C THR A 84 -0.41 17.80 3.06
N TRP A 85 -0.31 16.57 3.57
CA TRP A 85 -1.36 15.90 4.32
C TRP A 85 -0.77 15.32 5.62
N VAL A 86 -1.52 15.40 6.71
CA VAL A 86 -1.19 14.81 8.00
C VAL A 86 -2.38 13.97 8.42
N ALA A 87 -2.13 12.77 8.94
CA ALA A 87 -3.19 11.90 9.42
C ALA A 87 -3.89 12.54 10.63
N ASP A 88 -5.22 12.41 10.69
CA ASP A 88 -6.02 12.97 11.79
C ASP A 88 -5.57 12.44 13.16
N SER A 89 -5.07 11.21 13.22
CA SER A 89 -4.52 10.59 14.43
C SER A 89 -3.28 11.31 14.98
N GLU A 90 -2.47 11.90 14.10
CA GLU A 90 -1.25 12.64 14.48
C GLU A 90 -1.60 14.06 14.93
N LEU A 91 -2.73 14.62 14.49
CA LEU A 91 -3.20 15.95 14.90
C LEU A 91 -3.83 15.97 16.30
N SER A 92 -4.19 14.81 16.84
CA SER A 92 -4.81 14.69 18.17
C SER A 92 -3.81 14.57 19.32
N LEU A 93 -2.51 14.44 19.05
CA LEU A 93 -1.47 14.23 20.07
C LEU A 93 -1.03 15.52 20.80
N ASP A 94 -1.41 16.70 20.30
CA ASP A 94 -1.06 18.00 20.91
C ASP A 94 -2.11 18.54 21.91
N LYS A 95 -2.98 17.68 22.44
CA LYS A 95 -3.99 18.06 23.45
C LYS A 95 -3.87 17.21 24.72
N ASP A 96 -2.75 17.32 25.41
CA ASP A 96 -2.64 17.07 26.86
C ASP A 96 -1.56 17.97 27.48
#